data_AF-A0A7W1J4Q6-F1
#
_entry.id   AF-A0A7W1J4Q6-F1
#
_cell.length_a   1.000
_cell.length_b   1.000
_cell.length_c   1.000
_cell.angle_alpha   90.00
_cell.angle_beta   90.00
_cell.angle_gamma   90.00
#
_symmetry.space_group_name_H-M   'P 1'
#
loop_
_entity.id
_entity.type
_entity.pdbx_description
1 polymer ?
#
loop_
_entity_poly.entity_id
_entity_poly.type
_entity_poly.pdbx_seq_one_letter_code
_entity_poly.pdbx_strand_id
1 'polypeptide(L)'
;MEVKAAVAFGAGEPLKVETVQLDGPKAGEVLVEVKATGVCHTDEYTRSGADPEGLFPSVLGHEGAGVVVEVGEGVTSVAEGDHVIPLYTPECRACEYCLNPKTNLCVAIRAMQGQG
;
A
#
# COMPACT_ATOMS: atom_id res chain seq x y z
N MET A 1 -1.74 6.39 -15.79
CA MET A 1 -2.95 7.23 -15.75
C MET A 1 -2.74 8.37 -14.76
N GLU A 2 -3.36 9.52 -15.00
CA GLU A 2 -3.26 10.66 -14.07
C GLU A 2 -4.24 10.49 -12.90
N VAL A 3 -3.73 10.57 -11.68
CA VAL A 3 -4.52 10.51 -10.44
C VAL A 3 -4.10 11.60 -9.47
N LYS A 4 -4.98 11.95 -8.52
CA LYS A 4 -4.62 12.84 -7.41
C LYS A 4 -4.09 12.04 -6.24
N ALA A 5 -2.98 12.48 -5.65
CA ALA A 5 -2.42 11.90 -4.44
C ALA A 5 -1.95 13.01 -3.47
N ALA A 6 -2.01 12.74 -2.17
CA ALA A 6 -1.38 13.57 -1.16
C ALA A 6 0.07 13.10 -0.98
N VAL A 7 1.03 13.91 -1.43
CA VAL A 7 2.44 13.57 -1.46
C VAL A 7 3.17 14.27 -0.31
N ALA A 8 3.93 13.51 0.46
CA ALA A 8 4.93 14.02 1.39
C ALA A 8 6.25 14.19 0.62
N PHE A 9 6.68 15.43 0.38
CA PHE A 9 7.92 15.71 -0.36
C PHE A 9 9.19 15.65 0.51
N GLY A 10 9.04 15.84 1.82
CA GLY A 10 10.13 15.80 2.77
C GLY A 10 9.62 15.63 4.20
N ALA A 11 10.52 15.17 5.08
CA ALA A 11 10.23 15.02 6.50
C ALA A 11 9.77 16.33 7.14
N GLY A 12 8.66 16.26 7.89
CA GLY A 12 8.07 17.39 8.59
C GLY A 12 7.30 18.36 7.69
N GLU A 13 7.35 18.22 6.36
CA GLU A 13 6.63 19.11 5.44
C GLU A 13 5.13 18.79 5.36
N PRO A 14 4.26 19.80 5.14
CA PRO A 14 2.86 19.56 4.85
C PRO A 14 2.68 18.70 3.59
N LEU A 15 1.67 17.82 3.61
CA LEU A 15 1.27 17.08 2.42
C LEU A 15 0.76 18.04 1.33
N LYS A 16 1.12 17.77 0.08
CA LYS A 16 0.63 18.52 -1.08
C LYS A 16 -0.20 17.60 -1.96
N VAL A 17 -1.38 18.06 -2.37
CA VAL A 17 -2.22 17.32 -3.31
C VAL A 17 -1.73 17.60 -4.72
N GLU A 18 -1.14 16.59 -5.34
CA GLU A 18 -0.54 16.66 -6.67
C GLU A 18 -1.25 15.71 -7.63
N THR A 19 -1.14 16.01 -8.93
CA THR A 19 -1.43 15.04 -9.98
C THR A 19 -0.18 14.20 -10.23
N VAL A 20 -0.30 12.88 -10.11
CA VAL A 20 0.79 11.93 -10.34
C VAL A 20 0.44 10.95 -11.47
N GLN A 21 1.47 10.40 -12.11
CA GLN A 21 1.31 9.30 -13.06
C GLN A 21 1.38 7.97 -12.33
N LEU A 22 0.32 7.19 -12.45
CA LEU A 22 0.22 5.84 -11.91
C LEU A 22 0.22 4.83 -13.06
N ASP A 23 1.20 3.92 -13.09
CA ASP A 23 1.23 2.84 -14.06
C ASP A 23 0.13 1.80 -13.79
N GLY A 24 -0.23 1.02 -14.82
CA GLY A 24 -1.14 -0.12 -14.65
C GLY A 24 -0.48 -1.26 -13.85
N PRO A 25 -1.29 -2.20 -13.31
CA PRO A 25 -0.76 -3.29 -12.49
C PRO A 25 0.09 -4.27 -13.29
N LYS A 26 1.24 -4.67 -12.74
CA LYS A 26 2.08 -5.75 -13.28
C LYS A 26 1.57 -7.12 -12.82
N ALA A 27 2.23 -8.19 -13.26
CA ALA A 27 1.92 -9.55 -12.82
C ALA A 27 1.90 -9.66 -11.27
N GLY A 28 0.80 -10.18 -10.73
CA GLY A 28 0.57 -10.30 -9.29
C GLY A 28 0.13 -9.01 -8.56
N GLU A 29 0.01 -7.87 -9.25
CA GLU A 29 -0.42 -6.60 -8.67
C GLU A 29 -1.92 -6.33 -8.93
N VAL A 30 -2.52 -5.48 -8.09
CA VAL A 30 -3.94 -5.09 -8.18
C VAL A 30 -4.03 -3.57 -8.15
N LEU A 31 -4.71 -2.99 -9.14
CA LEU A 31 -5.01 -1.57 -9.16
C LEU A 31 -6.35 -1.31 -8.47
N VAL A 32 -6.34 -0.47 -7.44
CA VAL A 32 -7.51 -0.18 -6.60
C VAL A 32 -7.81 1.31 -6.65
N GLU A 33 -9.07 1.66 -6.94
CA GLU A 33 -9.58 3.00 -6.72
C GLU A 33 -9.97 3.14 -5.25
N VAL A 34 -9.12 3.83 -4.47
CA VAL A 34 -9.37 4.10 -3.05
C VAL A 34 -10.54 5.07 -2.92
N LYS A 35 -11.63 4.62 -2.30
CA LYS A 35 -12.86 5.41 -2.09
C LYS A 35 -12.85 6.20 -0.79
N ALA A 36 -12.20 5.65 0.23
CA ALA A 36 -11.98 6.29 1.52
C ALA A 36 -10.67 5.83 2.14
N THR A 37 -10.01 6.72 2.86
CA THR A 37 -8.81 6.40 3.65
C THR A 37 -8.85 7.13 4.98
N GLY A 38 -8.39 6.46 6.05
CA GLY A 38 -8.09 7.04 7.34
C GLY A 38 -6.69 7.63 7.39
N VAL A 39 -6.41 8.35 8.48
CA VAL A 39 -5.07 8.82 8.86
C VAL A 39 -4.79 8.30 10.25
N CYS A 40 -3.66 7.61 10.39
CA CYS A 40 -3.23 7.01 11.64
C CYS A 40 -1.92 7.66 12.11
N HIS A 41 -1.58 7.47 13.38
CA HIS A 41 -0.35 8.00 13.93
C HIS A 41 0.90 7.43 13.25
N THR A 42 0.83 6.23 12.68
CA THR A 42 1.94 5.66 11.89
C THR A 42 2.25 6.52 10.66
N ASP A 43 1.22 7.05 9.99
CA ASP A 43 1.43 7.95 8.85
C ASP A 43 2.14 9.24 9.30
N GLU A 44 1.73 9.81 10.44
CA GLU A 44 2.39 11.00 11.01
C GLU A 44 3.81 10.70 11.49
N TYR A 45 4.05 9.52 12.07
CA TYR A 45 5.38 9.11 12.51
C TYR A 45 6.37 9.09 11.35
N THR A 46 5.96 8.51 10.21
CA THR A 46 6.75 8.57 8.97
C THR A 46 6.83 9.99 8.43
N ARG A 47 5.70 10.69 8.23
CA ARG A 47 5.67 12.08 7.68
C ARG A 47 6.56 13.04 8.48
N SER A 48 6.58 12.94 9.80
CA SER A 48 7.38 13.80 10.68
C SER A 48 8.89 13.61 10.53
N GLY A 49 9.34 12.50 9.93
CA GLY A 49 10.74 12.10 9.84
C GLY A 49 11.29 11.40 11.08
N ALA A 50 10.43 11.04 12.03
CA ALA A 50 10.83 10.29 13.22
C ALA A 50 11.01 8.78 12.94
N ASP A 51 10.46 8.30 11.83
CA ASP A 51 10.63 6.94 11.32
C ASP A 51 11.99 6.76 10.62
N PRO A 52 12.89 5.89 11.14
CA PRO A 52 14.16 5.59 10.49
C PRO A 52 14.02 4.93 9.11
N GLU A 53 12.87 4.31 8.82
CA GLU A 53 12.57 3.69 7.52
C GLU A 53 11.88 4.67 6.55
N GLY A 54 11.58 5.90 7.00
CA GLY A 54 10.87 6.90 6.21
C GLY A 54 11.66 7.36 4.98
N LEU A 55 11.05 7.18 3.80
CA LEU A 55 11.60 7.62 2.51
C LEU A 55 10.71 8.69 1.89
N PHE A 56 11.33 9.67 1.26
CA PHE A 56 10.64 10.81 0.62
C PHE A 56 11.22 11.06 -0.79
N PRO A 57 10.39 11.48 -1.78
CA PRO A 57 8.95 11.72 -1.66
C PRO A 57 8.14 10.42 -1.54
N SER A 58 7.01 10.47 -0.85
CA SER A 58 6.14 9.29 -0.65
C SER A 58 4.65 9.64 -0.59
N VAL A 59 3.81 8.70 -1.05
CA VAL A 59 2.37 8.69 -0.83
C VAL A 59 2.10 7.75 0.35
N LEU A 60 1.76 8.33 1.49
CA LEU A 60 1.49 7.60 2.73
C LEU A 60 0.07 7.02 2.76
N GLY A 61 -0.33 6.43 3.88
CA GLY A 61 -1.66 5.87 4.10
C GLY A 61 -1.67 4.35 3.99
N HIS A 62 -2.27 3.70 5.00
CA HIS A 62 -2.35 2.24 5.12
C HIS A 62 -3.70 1.75 5.65
N GLU A 63 -4.67 2.65 5.78
CA GLU A 63 -6.02 2.36 6.30
C GLU A 63 -7.05 2.82 5.27
N GLY A 64 -7.35 2.00 4.26
CA GLY A 64 -8.25 2.38 3.18
C GLY A 64 -9.20 1.28 2.74
N ALA A 65 -10.25 1.68 2.02
CA ALA A 65 -11.14 0.78 1.32
C ALA A 65 -11.42 1.33 -0.09
N GLY A 66 -11.55 0.43 -1.05
CA GLY A 66 -11.69 0.79 -2.45
C GLY A 66 -12.35 -0.29 -3.28
N VAL A 67 -12.33 -0.06 -4.58
CA VAL A 67 -12.85 -0.98 -5.60
C VAL A 67 -11.71 -1.35 -6.54
N VAL A 68 -11.58 -2.63 -6.86
CA VAL A 68 -10.61 -3.10 -7.85
C VAL A 68 -10.99 -2.56 -9.23
N VAL A 69 -10.04 -1.91 -9.91
CA VAL A 69 -10.21 -1.35 -11.25
C VAL A 69 -9.57 -2.25 -12.31
N GLU A 70 -8.44 -2.88 -11.97
CA GLU A 70 -7.71 -3.74 -12.89
C GLU A 70 -6.87 -4.73 -12.07
N VAL A 71 -6.66 -5.94 -12.61
CA VAL A 71 -5.78 -6.95 -12.01
C VAL A 71 -4.69 -7.33 -13.01
N GLY A 72 -3.48 -7.49 -12.51
CA GLY A 72 -2.36 -7.95 -13.34
C GLY A 72 -2.39 -9.45 -13.60
N GLU A 73 -1.48 -9.91 -14.47
CA GLU A 73 -1.35 -11.32 -14.83
C GLU A 73 -1.19 -12.22 -13.59
N GLY A 74 -1.91 -13.34 -13.55
CA GLY A 74 -1.81 -14.36 -12.49
C GLY A 74 -2.61 -14.06 -11.22
N VAL A 75 -3.21 -12.87 -11.08
CA VAL A 75 -4.13 -12.58 -9.97
C VAL A 75 -5.43 -13.36 -10.17
N THR A 76 -5.83 -14.13 -9.15
CA THR A 76 -7.04 -14.97 -9.17
C THR A 76 -7.91 -14.81 -7.93
N SER A 77 -7.44 -14.07 -6.92
CA SER A 77 -8.11 -13.91 -5.63
C SER A 77 -9.16 -12.81 -5.60
N VAL A 78 -9.11 -11.88 -6.57
CA VAL A 78 -10.03 -10.75 -6.73
C VAL A 78 -10.20 -10.46 -8.23
N ALA A 79 -11.26 -9.75 -8.60
CA ALA A 79 -11.54 -9.29 -9.96
C ALA A 79 -11.96 -7.80 -9.98
N GLU A 80 -11.98 -7.20 -11.18
CA GLU A 80 -12.53 -5.85 -11.37
C GLU A 80 -13.95 -5.74 -10.80
N GLY A 81 -14.20 -4.66 -10.04
CA GLY A 81 -15.47 -4.41 -9.34
C GLY A 81 -15.53 -4.92 -7.90
N ASP A 82 -14.60 -5.77 -7.46
CA ASP A 82 -14.57 -6.24 -6.07
C ASP A 82 -14.25 -5.10 -5.10
N HIS A 83 -14.97 -5.08 -3.97
CA HIS A 83 -14.68 -4.17 -2.87
C HIS A 83 -13.57 -4.76 -2.00
N VAL A 84 -12.52 -3.99 -1.76
CA VAL A 84 -11.30 -4.48 -1.10
C VAL A 84 -10.79 -3.51 -0.03
N ILE A 85 -10.07 -4.07 0.94
CA ILE A 85 -9.28 -3.34 1.93
C ILE A 85 -7.81 -3.73 1.67
N PRO A 86 -6.94 -2.79 1.28
CA PRO A 86 -5.50 -3.05 1.18
C PRO A 86 -4.92 -3.39 2.57
N LEU A 87 -4.05 -4.40 2.63
CA LEU A 87 -3.43 -4.85 3.87
C LEU A 87 -1.93 -4.61 3.82
N TYR A 88 -1.39 -3.82 4.76
CA TYR A 88 0.06 -3.63 4.89
C TYR A 88 0.78 -4.90 5.39
N THR A 89 0.04 -5.81 6.03
CA THR A 89 0.50 -7.16 6.38
C THR A 89 -0.10 -8.17 5.39
N PRO A 90 0.71 -8.82 4.54
CA PRO A 90 0.20 -9.74 3.53
C PRO A 90 -0.14 -11.12 4.12
N GLU A 91 -0.74 -11.99 3.31
CA GLU A 91 -1.03 -13.38 3.66
C GLU A 91 -0.82 -14.29 2.42
N CYS A 92 0.42 -14.70 2.14
CA CYS A 92 0.72 -15.48 0.93
C CYS A 92 0.24 -16.95 0.98
N ARG A 93 -0.14 -17.45 2.16
CA ARG A 93 -0.59 -18.83 2.41
C ARG A 93 0.40 -19.95 2.04
N ALA A 94 1.66 -19.59 1.77
CA ALA A 94 2.69 -20.54 1.32
C ALA A 94 3.97 -20.52 2.17
N CYS A 95 4.32 -19.39 2.80
CA CYS A 95 5.53 -19.31 3.63
C CYS A 95 5.35 -20.01 4.98
N GLU A 96 6.45 -20.38 5.63
CA GLU A 96 6.44 -21.07 6.93
C GLU A 96 5.63 -20.32 8.01
N TYR A 97 5.59 -18.98 7.95
CA TYR A 97 4.84 -18.14 8.88
C TYR A 97 3.33 -18.22 8.63
N CYS A 98 2.88 -18.16 7.37
CA CYS A 98 1.46 -18.30 7.04
C CYS A 98 0.93 -19.71 7.34
N LEU A 99 1.78 -20.73 7.26
CA LEU A 99 1.39 -22.11 7.58
C LEU A 99 1.42 -22.40 9.09
N ASN A 100 1.91 -21.47 9.91
CA ASN A 100 2.01 -21.64 11.35
C ASN A 100 0.84 -20.94 12.08
N PRO A 101 -0.02 -21.66 12.81
CA PRO A 101 -1.22 -21.09 13.45
C PRO A 101 -0.93 -20.12 14.60
N LYS A 102 0.34 -19.93 14.99
CA LYS A 102 0.76 -19.04 16.09
C LYS A 102 1.12 -17.63 15.64
N THR A 103 1.08 -17.33 14.34
CA THR A 103 1.49 -16.02 13.82
C THR A 103 0.69 -15.64 12.56
N ASN A 104 0.65 -14.35 12.28
CA ASN A 104 0.12 -13.77 11.05
C ASN A 104 1.22 -13.01 10.25
N LEU A 105 2.49 -13.11 10.67
CA LEU A 105 3.59 -12.33 10.10
C LEU A 105 4.12 -12.96 8.80
N CYS A 106 3.35 -12.84 7.72
CA CYS A 106 3.80 -13.29 6.41
C CYS A 106 5.10 -12.60 5.99
N VAL A 107 6.05 -13.38 5.47
CA VAL A 107 7.37 -12.90 5.07
C VAL A 107 7.55 -12.72 3.55
N ALA A 108 6.50 -12.94 2.76
CA ALA A 108 6.59 -13.01 1.30
C ALA A 108 7.14 -11.72 0.64
N ILE A 109 6.80 -10.55 1.18
CA ILE A 109 7.26 -9.25 0.68
C ILE A 109 8.15 -8.52 1.69
N ARG A 110 8.64 -9.22 2.72
CA ARG A 110 9.37 -8.58 3.84
C ARG A 110 10.61 -7.82 3.38
N ALA A 111 11.26 -8.29 2.31
CA ALA A 111 12.42 -7.62 1.73
C ALA A 111 12.09 -6.28 1.05
N MET A 112 10.84 -6.08 0.63
CA MET A 112 10.37 -4.84 -0.03
C MET A 112 9.79 -3.84 0.96
N GLN A 113 9.32 -4.30 2.13
CA GLN A 113 8.82 -3.41 3.19
C GLN A 113 9.95 -2.46 3.64
N GLY A 114 9.71 -1.15 3.52
CA GLY A 114 10.67 -0.09 3.90
C GLY A 114 11.61 0.36 2.77
N GLN A 115 11.45 -0.12 1.53
CA GLN A 115 12.28 0.31 0.38
C GLN A 115 11.68 1.45 -0.46
N GLY A 116 10.54 2.00 -0.05
CA GLY A 116 9.77 2.97 -0.84
C GLY A 116 9.01 2.25 -1.95
#